data_AF-A0A959VSY4-F1
#
_entry.id   AF-A0A959VSY4-F1
#
_cell.length_a   1.000
_cell.length_b   1.000
_cell.length_c   1.000
_cell.angle_alpha   90.00
_cell.angle_beta   90.00
_cell.angle_gamma   90.00
#
_symmetry.space_group_name_H-M   'P 1'
#
loop_
_entity.id
_entity.type
_entity.pdbx_description
1 polymer ?
#
loop_
_entity_poly.entity_id
_entity_poly.type
_entity_poly.pdbx_seq_one_letter_code
_entity_poly.pdbx_strand_id
1 'polypeptide(L)'
;MQTVNTVTGEIAADELGLTLIHEHFYSSDEAVSVQWPHVRDRQQEHDLAVESAEAVKGHGVRTVVEPTAMLLGRDVQASRQLAEETGLQIVLC
;
A
#
# COMPACT_ATOMS: atom_id res chain seq x y z
N MET A 1 19.28 17.89 -2.27
CA MET A 1 17.91 17.44 -2.60
C MET A 1 17.47 16.51 -1.49
N GLN A 2 16.26 16.69 -0.96
CA GLN A 2 15.68 15.76 0.01
C GLN A 2 15.02 14.62 -0.78
N THR A 3 15.23 13.38 -0.34
CA THR A 3 14.65 12.18 -0.96
C THR A 3 13.68 11.49 0.00
N VAL A 4 12.77 10.69 -0.55
CA VAL A 4 11.85 9.83 0.20
C VAL A 4 11.96 8.42 -0.36
N ASN A 5 12.08 7.43 0.53
CA ASN A 5 12.08 6.02 0.14
C ASN A 5 10.64 5.54 -0.08
N THR A 6 10.35 5.03 -1.26
CA THR A 6 9.12 4.30 -1.57
C THR A 6 9.43 2.80 -1.71
N VAL A 7 8.41 1.96 -1.77
CA VAL A 7 8.56 0.51 -1.99
C VAL A 7 9.22 0.14 -3.32
N THR A 8 9.21 1.06 -4.31
CA THR A 8 9.84 0.89 -5.64
C THR A 8 11.14 1.68 -5.81
N GLY A 9 11.61 2.39 -4.78
CA GLY A 9 12.87 3.12 -4.80
C GLY A 9 12.77 4.55 -4.24
N GLU A 10 13.90 5.25 -4.24
CA GLU A 10 13.94 6.66 -3.82
C GLU A 10 13.32 7.58 -4.88
N ILE A 11 12.56 8.56 -4.42
CA ILE A 11 12.02 9.68 -5.22
C ILE A 11 12.47 11.01 -4.64
N ALA A 12 12.44 12.08 -5.43
CA ALA A 12 12.67 13.41 -4.89
C ALA A 12 11.43 13.88 -4.08
N ALA A 13 11.64 14.62 -2.98
CA ALA A 13 10.54 15.01 -2.10
C ALA A 13 9.49 15.91 -2.76
N ASP A 14 9.86 16.64 -3.82
CA ASP A 14 8.94 17.45 -4.63
C ASP A 14 8.10 16.61 -5.61
N GLU A 15 8.41 15.32 -5.79
CA GLU A 15 7.65 14.39 -6.62
C GLU A 15 6.48 13.74 -5.88
N LEU A 16 6.33 13.94 -4.56
CA LEU A 16 5.23 13.37 -3.76
C LEU A 16 3.83 13.80 -4.26
N GLY A 17 3.70 15.02 -4.80
CA GLY A 17 2.40 15.53 -5.26
C GLY A 17 1.31 15.49 -4.17
N LEU A 18 0.05 15.27 -4.58
CA LEU A 18 -1.04 15.07 -3.63
C LEU A 18 -0.85 13.74 -2.90
N THR A 19 -0.70 13.81 -1.59
CA THR A 19 -0.34 12.66 -0.73
C THR A 19 -1.45 12.37 0.28
N LEU A 20 -1.89 11.12 0.35
CA LEU A 20 -2.65 10.62 1.51
C LEU A 20 -1.66 10.08 2.54
N ILE A 21 -1.64 10.66 3.72
CA ILE A 21 -0.55 10.45 4.70
C ILE A 21 -0.79 9.29 5.67
N HIS A 22 -1.94 8.59 5.58
CA HIS A 22 -2.26 7.47 6.47
C HIS A 22 -3.36 6.60 5.85
N GLU A 23 -3.00 5.56 5.10
CA GLU A 23 -3.97 4.63 4.51
C GLU A 23 -3.46 3.19 4.59
N HIS A 24 -4.37 2.21 4.63
CA HIS A 24 -4.02 0.79 4.65
C HIS A 24 -4.62 0.08 3.43
N PHE A 25 -3.78 -0.42 2.53
CA PHE A 25 -4.23 -1.28 1.42
C PHE A 25 -4.40 -2.74 1.84
N TYR A 26 -3.54 -3.19 2.75
CA TYR A 26 -3.57 -4.53 3.31
C TYR A 26 -3.56 -4.39 4.83
N SER A 27 -4.57 -4.93 5.50
CA SER A 27 -4.56 -5.04 6.95
C SER A 27 -5.19 -6.36 7.35
N SER A 28 -4.59 -7.04 8.32
CA SER A 28 -5.10 -8.30 8.84
C SER A 28 -4.69 -8.52 10.27
N ASP A 29 -5.57 -9.16 11.03
CA ASP A 29 -5.23 -9.70 12.34
C ASP A 29 -4.61 -11.09 12.17
N GLU A 30 -3.42 -11.30 12.77
CA GLU A 30 -2.70 -12.57 12.70
C GLU A 30 -3.47 -13.72 13.36
N ALA A 31 -4.14 -13.47 14.49
CA ALA A 31 -4.94 -14.48 15.17
C ALA A 31 -6.17 -14.87 14.33
N VAL A 32 -6.81 -13.91 13.66
CA VAL A 32 -7.89 -14.20 12.70
C VAL A 32 -7.38 -15.08 11.56
N SER A 33 -6.21 -14.76 11.01
CA SER A 33 -5.61 -15.52 9.91
C SER A 33 -5.25 -16.95 10.31
N VAL A 34 -4.85 -17.18 11.58
CA VAL A 34 -4.56 -18.52 12.12
C VAL A 34 -5.84 -19.31 12.42
N GLN A 35 -6.85 -18.69 13.04
CA GLN A 35 -8.07 -19.39 13.47
C GLN A 35 -9.07 -19.61 12.33
N TRP A 36 -9.11 -18.70 11.35
CA TRP A 36 -10.02 -18.76 10.21
C TRP A 36 -9.27 -18.51 8.87
N PRO A 37 -8.33 -19.38 8.49
CA PRO A 37 -7.52 -19.16 7.28
C PRO A 37 -8.34 -19.07 5.98
N HIS A 38 -9.54 -19.64 5.95
CA HIS A 38 -10.44 -19.62 4.80
C HIS A 38 -11.10 -18.26 4.54
N VAL A 39 -11.03 -17.31 5.48
CA VAL A 39 -11.56 -15.95 5.27
C VAL A 39 -10.60 -15.06 4.48
N ARG A 40 -9.36 -15.53 4.27
CA ARG A 40 -8.33 -14.85 3.49
C ARG A 40 -8.37 -15.36 2.05
N ASP A 41 -8.69 -14.46 1.13
CA ASP A 41 -8.49 -14.67 -0.30
C ASP A 41 -7.49 -13.62 -0.80
N ARG A 42 -6.22 -14.03 -0.88
CA ARG A 42 -5.11 -13.11 -1.22
C ARG A 42 -5.28 -12.49 -2.61
N GLN A 43 -5.90 -13.20 -3.55
CA GLN A 43 -6.13 -12.67 -4.89
C GLN A 43 -7.23 -11.62 -4.85
N GLN A 44 -8.36 -11.94 -4.23
CA GLN A 44 -9.47 -10.97 -4.10
C GLN A 44 -9.05 -9.72 -3.33
N GLU A 45 -8.28 -9.87 -2.25
CA GLU A 45 -7.73 -8.74 -1.48
C GLU A 45 -6.83 -7.85 -2.35
N HIS A 46 -5.98 -8.46 -3.19
CA HIS A 46 -5.11 -7.73 -4.10
C HIS A 46 -5.92 -7.00 -5.19
N ASP A 47 -6.93 -7.65 -5.77
CA ASP A 47 -7.79 -7.04 -6.78
C ASP A 47 -8.52 -5.80 -6.22
N LEU A 48 -9.00 -5.87 -4.98
CA LEU A 48 -9.60 -4.72 -4.27
C LEU A 48 -8.59 -3.60 -3.97
N ALA A 49 -7.35 -3.96 -3.64
CA ALA A 49 -6.28 -3.00 -3.43
C ALA A 49 -5.93 -2.25 -4.73
N VAL A 50 -5.88 -2.96 -5.87
CA VAL A 50 -5.68 -2.36 -7.20
C VAL A 50 -6.84 -1.43 -7.55
N GLU A 51 -8.09 -1.86 -7.36
CA GLU A 51 -9.28 -1.02 -7.59
C GLU A 51 -9.20 0.28 -6.77
N SER A 52 -8.86 0.17 -5.48
CA SER A 52 -8.74 1.30 -4.56
C SER A 52 -7.60 2.25 -4.96
N ALA A 53 -6.44 1.70 -5.34
CA ALA A 53 -5.28 2.46 -5.79
C ALA A 53 -5.58 3.25 -7.08
N GLU A 54 -6.27 2.63 -8.04
CA GLU A 54 -6.69 3.33 -9.26
C GLU A 54 -7.76 4.39 -8.97
N ALA A 55 -8.68 4.14 -8.04
CA ALA A 55 -9.69 5.11 -7.62
C ALA A 55 -9.04 6.38 -7.01
N VAL A 56 -8.10 6.24 -6.08
CA VAL A 56 -7.43 7.41 -5.48
C VAL A 56 -6.56 8.15 -6.50
N LYS A 57 -5.90 7.43 -7.42
CA LYS A 57 -5.19 8.05 -8.56
C LYS A 57 -6.14 8.83 -9.46
N GLY A 58 -7.36 8.33 -9.68
CA GLY A 58 -8.43 9.03 -10.40
C GLY A 58 -8.81 10.38 -9.77
N HIS A 59 -8.56 10.56 -8.47
CA HIS A 59 -8.71 11.82 -7.74
C HIS A 59 -7.43 12.68 -7.71
N GLY A 60 -6.39 12.30 -8.45
CA GLY A 60 -5.13 13.04 -8.54
C GLY A 60 -4.12 12.73 -7.44
N VAL A 61 -4.37 11.73 -6.60
CA VAL A 61 -3.40 11.25 -5.60
C VAL A 61 -2.21 10.63 -6.33
N ARG A 62 -1.00 11.03 -5.93
CA ARG A 62 0.25 10.50 -6.48
C ARG A 62 0.98 9.59 -5.49
N THR A 63 0.85 9.89 -4.19
CA THR A 63 1.53 9.14 -3.14
C THR A 63 0.57 8.75 -2.01
N VAL A 64 0.79 7.56 -1.46
CA VAL A 64 0.17 7.10 -0.23
C VAL A 64 1.26 6.73 0.77
N VAL A 65 1.08 7.15 2.03
CA VAL A 65 1.86 6.64 3.16
C VAL A 65 1.07 5.50 3.79
N GLU A 66 1.69 4.33 3.85
CA GLU A 66 1.09 3.07 4.26
C GLU A 66 1.71 2.66 5.62
N PRO A 67 0.99 2.86 6.75
CA PRO A 67 1.51 2.65 8.10
C PRO A 67 1.10 1.31 8.70
N THR A 68 0.80 0.29 7.89
CA THR A 68 0.51 -1.06 8.41
C THR A 68 1.74 -1.56 9.16
N ALA A 69 1.63 -1.62 10.48
CA ALA A 69 2.70 -2.09 11.34
C ALA A 69 2.77 -3.62 11.39
N MET A 70 3.80 -4.16 12.04
CA MET A 70 4.00 -5.61 12.23
C MET A 70 2.73 -6.33 12.69
N LEU A 71 2.04 -5.81 13.70
CA LEU A 71 0.84 -6.44 14.29
C LEU A 71 -0.47 -6.12 13.54
N LEU A 72 -0.38 -5.53 12.34
CA LEU A 72 -1.51 -5.30 11.43
C LEU A 72 -1.35 -6.10 10.12
N GLY A 73 -0.38 -7.02 10.06
CA GLY A 73 -0.17 -7.88 8.90
C GLY A 73 0.60 -7.23 7.76
N ARG A 74 1.58 -6.38 8.07
CA ARG A 74 2.40 -5.69 7.06
C ARG A 74 2.98 -6.66 6.03
N ASP A 75 2.71 -6.40 4.76
CA ASP A 75 3.27 -7.14 3.63
C ASP A 75 3.94 -6.19 2.64
N VAL A 76 5.27 -6.13 2.74
CA VAL A 76 6.12 -5.28 1.90
C VAL A 76 6.06 -5.71 0.42
N GLN A 77 5.94 -7.02 0.16
CA GLN A 77 5.94 -7.53 -1.21
C GLN A 77 4.61 -7.24 -1.90
N ALA A 78 3.48 -7.39 -1.19
CA ALA A 78 2.17 -7.01 -1.70
C ALA A 78 2.09 -5.50 -1.97
N SER A 79 2.65 -4.67 -1.09
CA SER A 79 2.71 -3.22 -1.30
C SER A 79 3.59 -2.84 -2.50
N ARG A 80 4.72 -3.52 -2.68
CA ARG A 80 5.59 -3.32 -3.84
C ARG A 80 4.91 -3.73 -5.15
N GLN A 81 4.27 -4.89 -5.17
CA GLN A 81 3.51 -5.37 -6.32
C GLN A 81 2.42 -4.37 -6.71
N LEU A 82 1.63 -3.90 -5.73
CA LEU A 82 0.59 -2.89 -5.95
C LEU A 82 1.16 -1.60 -6.56
N ALA A 83 2.30 -1.11 -6.04
CA ALA A 83 2.98 0.07 -6.57
C ALA A 83 3.51 -0.14 -8.00
N GLU A 84 4.07 -1.32 -8.31
CA GLU A 84 4.56 -1.65 -9.64
C GLU A 84 3.41 -1.76 -10.66
N GLU A 85 2.28 -2.35 -10.29
CA GLU A 85 1.13 -2.53 -11.17
C GLU A 85 0.35 -1.23 -11.43
N THR A 86 0.16 -0.41 -10.38
CA THR A 86 -0.67 0.80 -10.47
C THR A 86 0.15 2.06 -10.76
N GLY A 87 1.46 2.04 -10.52
CA GLY A 87 2.30 3.24 -10.56
C GLY A 87 2.03 4.24 -9.43
N LEU A 88 1.23 3.87 -8.42
CA LEU A 88 1.06 4.66 -7.20
C LEU A 88 2.36 4.65 -6.40
N GLN A 89 2.82 5.81 -5.95
CA GLN A 89 3.97 5.87 -5.06
C GLN A 89 3.54 5.47 -3.65
N ILE A 90 4.15 4.44 -3.07
CA ILE A 90 3.81 3.95 -1.72
C ILE A 90 5.01 4.11 -0.81
N VAL A 91 4.87 4.90 0.24
CA VAL A 91 5.84 5.05 1.32
C VAL A 91 5.42 4.14 2.46
N LEU A 92 6.20 3.08 2.71
CA LEU A 92 5.99 2.23 3.88
C LEU A 92 6.60 2.84 5.14
N CYS A 93 5.96 2.61 6.29
CA CYS A 93 6.53 2.90 7.61
C CYS A 93 6.47 1.71 8.59
#